data_AF-A0A2S0KV10-F1
#
_entry.id   AF-A0A2S0KV10-F1
#
_cell.length_a   1.000
_cell.length_b   1.000
_cell.length_c   1.000
_cell.angle_alpha   90.00
_cell.angle_beta   90.00
_cell.angle_gamma   90.00
#
_symmetry.space_group_name_H-M   'P 1'
#
loop_
_entity.id
_entity.type
_entity.pdbx_description
1 polymer ?
#
loop_
_entity_poly.entity_id
_entity_poly.type
_entity_poly.pdbx_seq_one_letter_code
_entity_poly.pdbx_strand_id
1 'polypeptide(L)'
;MKTTIFALAAIGVAAALTLPAGEVSPEPAGPGWKLVWSDEFDIDGAPNPANWRYEYQGFLRNKEEQWYTNSPENIFVKDGMLHIVARLEKEKKPNPNYREGSENWKENRRFIEITSAGIVSNGRAEFKYGRIVMRARMPKGAGLWPAFWTIGADPEKRRNWPDNGEIDIVEYVGRNPHEKSWMQGALHWQSPEGKYRQKNGKYADRPELTDGFHLYGIDWNRDKIDFFVDDRVFLSIPIEQCGSEAYNAFRVPHFLLLNLAVGGMLGGKVDRSALPAEYLVDYVRVYQKTE
;
A
#
# COMPACT_ATOMS: atom_id res chain seq x y z
N MET A 1 54.35 -37.52 48.06
CA MET A 1 54.38 -36.63 46.88
C MET A 1 53.15 -35.74 46.94
N LYS A 2 53.33 -34.43 47.14
CA LYS A 2 52.23 -33.45 47.16
C LYS A 2 51.97 -33.00 45.73
N THR A 3 50.79 -33.27 45.20
CA THR A 3 50.35 -32.76 43.90
C THR A 3 49.30 -31.68 44.15
N THR A 4 49.66 -30.45 43.83
CA THR A 4 48.78 -29.27 43.87
C THR A 4 47.86 -29.31 42.65
N ILE A 5 46.54 -29.29 42.86
CA ILE A 5 45.55 -29.09 41.79
C ILE A 5 44.98 -27.68 41.96
N PHE A 6 45.20 -26.83 40.95
CA PHE A 6 44.55 -25.52 40.82
C PHE A 6 43.12 -25.73 40.30
N ALA A 7 42.13 -25.23 41.05
CA ALA A 7 40.76 -25.11 40.57
C ALA A 7 40.60 -23.75 39.87
N LEU A 8 40.37 -23.76 38.56
CA LEU A 8 39.88 -22.58 37.83
C LEU A 8 38.36 -22.46 38.06
N ALA A 9 37.94 -21.37 38.70
CA ALA A 9 36.54 -20.97 38.73
C ALA A 9 36.19 -20.29 37.40
N ALA A 10 35.34 -20.94 36.60
CA ALA A 10 34.73 -20.32 35.42
C ALA A 10 33.57 -19.42 35.88
N ILE A 11 33.77 -18.11 35.86
CA ILE A 11 32.71 -17.12 36.03
C ILE A 11 31.95 -17.06 34.70
N GLY A 12 30.82 -17.74 34.63
CA GLY A 12 29.86 -17.58 33.53
C GLY A 12 29.18 -16.23 33.64
N VAL A 13 29.62 -15.26 32.83
CA VAL A 13 28.88 -14.01 32.63
C VAL A 13 27.69 -14.35 31.73
N ALA A 14 26.50 -14.48 32.32
CA ALA A 14 25.26 -14.47 31.58
C ALA A 14 25.07 -13.05 31.01
N ALA A 15 25.39 -12.87 29.73
CA ALA A 15 25.05 -11.64 29.03
C ALA A 15 23.54 -11.64 28.81
N ALA A 16 22.82 -10.91 29.66
CA ALA A 16 21.43 -10.55 29.40
C ALA A 16 21.42 -9.66 28.15
N LEU A 17 21.02 -10.21 27.02
CA LEU A 17 20.66 -9.45 25.83
C LEU A 17 19.38 -8.68 26.15
N THR A 18 19.53 -7.48 26.71
CA THR A 18 18.50 -6.47 26.67
C THR A 18 18.43 -5.94 25.25
N LEU A 19 17.47 -6.44 24.47
CA LEU A 19 17.03 -5.73 23.27
C LEU A 19 16.58 -4.32 23.71
N PRO A 20 17.00 -3.24 23.03
CA PRO A 20 16.36 -1.97 23.27
C PRO A 20 14.91 -2.13 22.78
N ALA A 21 13.96 -2.05 23.71
CA ALA A 21 12.59 -1.77 23.36
C ALA A 21 12.60 -0.40 22.66
N GLY A 22 12.52 -0.42 21.33
CA GLY A 22 12.21 0.78 20.57
C GLY A 22 10.81 1.19 20.97
N GLU A 23 10.69 2.16 21.87
CA GLU A 23 9.45 2.88 22.09
C GLU A 23 9.04 3.51 20.76
N VAL A 24 8.10 2.88 20.08
CA VAL A 24 7.36 3.50 19.00
C VAL A 24 6.56 4.64 19.62
N SER A 25 7.10 5.85 19.50
CA SER A 25 6.48 7.07 20.00
C SER A 25 5.07 7.26 19.40
N PRO A 26 4.02 7.42 20.22
CA PRO A 26 2.82 8.15 19.81
C PRO A 26 3.18 9.65 19.90
N GLU A 27 3.14 10.47 18.86
CA GLU A 27 2.06 10.66 17.91
C GLU A 27 2.62 11.28 16.61
N PRO A 28 2.58 10.61 15.44
CA PRO A 28 2.86 11.24 14.14
C PRO A 28 1.73 12.18 13.67
N ALA A 29 0.73 12.46 14.52
CA ALA A 29 -0.43 13.28 14.18
C ALA A 29 -0.49 14.60 14.97
N GLY A 30 0.25 14.71 16.09
CA GLY A 30 0.21 15.87 16.98
C GLY A 30 -1.05 15.94 17.87
N PRO A 31 -1.16 17.00 18.71
CA PRO A 31 -2.20 17.12 19.73
C PRO A 31 -3.62 17.03 19.16
N GLY A 32 -4.47 16.27 19.83
CA GLY A 32 -5.90 16.12 19.50
C GLY A 32 -6.21 14.96 18.55
N TRP A 33 -5.21 14.16 18.15
CA TRP A 33 -5.39 12.94 17.39
C TRP A 33 -5.17 11.71 18.27
N LYS A 34 -6.09 10.75 18.21
CA LYS A 34 -5.98 9.47 18.90
C LYS A 34 -5.79 8.34 17.89
N LEU A 35 -4.82 7.46 18.12
CA LEU A 35 -4.67 6.22 17.37
C LEU A 35 -5.91 5.34 17.61
N VAL A 36 -6.63 4.99 16.54
CA VAL A 36 -7.83 4.15 16.62
C VAL A 36 -7.66 2.77 15.98
N TRP A 37 -6.68 2.63 15.09
CA TRP A 37 -6.34 1.35 14.46
C TRP A 37 -4.91 1.39 13.91
N SER A 38 -4.22 0.26 13.95
CA SER A 38 -2.93 0.08 13.29
C SER A 38 -2.67 -1.36 12.86
N ASP A 39 -1.75 -1.51 11.90
CA ASP A 39 -0.99 -2.72 11.68
C ASP A 39 0.49 -2.35 11.60
N GLU A 40 1.27 -2.85 12.56
CA GLU A 40 2.72 -2.61 12.70
C GLU A 40 3.54 -3.73 12.05
N PHE A 41 2.91 -4.78 11.52
CA PHE A 41 3.58 -5.89 10.85
C PHE A 41 4.71 -6.55 11.68
N ASP A 42 4.51 -6.66 13.01
CA ASP A 42 5.51 -7.21 13.96
C ASP A 42 5.60 -8.75 13.97
N ILE A 43 4.64 -9.45 13.35
CA ILE A 43 4.54 -10.92 13.41
C ILE A 43 4.94 -11.51 12.06
N ASP A 44 6.12 -12.13 12.02
CA ASP A 44 6.62 -12.87 10.86
C ASP A 44 5.60 -13.89 10.34
N GLY A 45 5.44 -13.95 9.00
CA GLY A 45 4.56 -14.90 8.33
C GLY A 45 3.59 -14.23 7.35
N ALA A 46 2.32 -14.60 7.42
CA ALA A 46 1.28 -14.02 6.56
C ALA A 46 0.73 -12.71 7.17
N PRO A 47 0.26 -11.75 6.34
CA PRO A 47 -0.47 -10.58 6.84
C PRO A 47 -1.62 -10.97 7.76
N ASN A 48 -1.83 -10.20 8.82
CA ASN A 48 -2.81 -10.52 9.86
C ASN A 48 -4.23 -10.64 9.26
N PRO A 49 -4.86 -11.84 9.31
CA PRO A 49 -6.16 -12.05 8.68
C PRO A 49 -7.31 -11.32 9.39
N ALA A 50 -7.09 -10.79 10.61
CA ALA A 50 -8.03 -9.90 11.28
C ALA A 50 -8.06 -8.50 10.64
N ASN A 51 -6.95 -8.06 10.04
CA ASN A 51 -6.80 -6.75 9.40
C ASN A 51 -6.99 -6.81 7.88
N TRP A 52 -6.50 -7.89 7.26
CA TRP A 52 -6.36 -7.97 5.81
C TRP A 52 -6.97 -9.23 5.19
N ARG A 53 -7.37 -9.09 3.93
CA ARG A 53 -7.55 -10.16 2.95
C ARG A 53 -6.59 -9.93 1.81
N TYR A 54 -6.18 -10.98 1.12
CA TYR A 54 -5.54 -10.83 -0.18
C TYR A 54 -6.54 -10.29 -1.22
N GLU A 55 -6.04 -9.51 -2.17
CA GLU A 55 -6.77 -9.20 -3.39
C GLU A 55 -7.11 -10.48 -4.17
N TYR A 56 -8.11 -10.39 -5.05
CA TYR A 56 -8.46 -11.50 -5.93
C TYR A 56 -7.26 -11.90 -6.78
N GLN A 57 -7.00 -13.19 -6.89
CA GLN A 57 -5.91 -13.67 -7.73
C GLN A 57 -6.26 -13.47 -9.20
N GLY A 58 -5.36 -12.87 -9.97
CA GLY A 58 -5.62 -12.61 -11.39
C GLY A 58 -5.05 -11.33 -11.95
N PHE A 59 -5.34 -11.12 -13.22
CA PHE A 59 -5.26 -9.83 -13.89
C PHE A 59 -6.49 -8.99 -13.53
N LEU A 60 -6.32 -7.95 -12.72
CA LEU A 60 -7.46 -7.25 -12.13
C LEU A 60 -7.83 -5.95 -12.85
N ARG A 61 -6.87 -5.05 -13.05
CA ARG A 61 -7.16 -3.66 -13.42
C ARG A 61 -6.11 -3.11 -14.40
N ASN A 62 -6.46 -1.97 -15.02
CA ASN A 62 -5.60 -1.05 -15.77
C ASN A 62 -4.62 -1.66 -16.79
N LYS A 63 -4.95 -2.82 -17.38
CA LYS A 63 -4.07 -3.56 -18.32
C LYS A 63 -2.68 -3.89 -17.74
N GLU A 64 -2.62 -4.00 -16.42
CA GLU A 64 -1.42 -4.32 -15.65
C GLU A 64 -0.82 -5.69 -16.08
N GLU A 65 0.49 -5.85 -15.95
CA GLU A 65 1.22 -7.06 -16.39
C GLU A 65 1.29 -8.15 -15.32
N GLN A 66 1.19 -7.80 -14.04
CA GLN A 66 1.24 -8.78 -12.95
C GLN A 66 -0.06 -9.56 -12.80
N TRP A 67 0.10 -10.84 -12.47
CA TRP A 67 -0.95 -11.65 -11.86
C TRP A 67 -0.85 -11.53 -10.34
N TYR A 68 -1.90 -11.05 -9.69
CA TYR A 68 -1.93 -11.02 -8.22
C TYR A 68 -2.03 -12.43 -7.64
N THR A 69 -1.25 -12.72 -6.61
CA THR A 69 -1.25 -14.00 -5.88
C THR A 69 -1.41 -13.75 -4.38
N ASN A 70 -1.58 -14.83 -3.62
CA ASN A 70 -1.42 -14.87 -2.17
C ASN A 70 -0.19 -15.72 -1.76
N SER A 71 0.78 -15.87 -2.66
CA SER A 71 1.97 -16.66 -2.41
C SER A 71 2.88 -15.97 -1.39
N PRO A 72 3.50 -16.72 -0.45
CA PRO A 72 4.51 -16.17 0.45
C PRO A 72 5.78 -15.70 -0.30
N GLU A 73 5.90 -15.96 -1.60
CA GLU A 73 6.96 -15.33 -2.42
C GLU A 73 6.64 -13.89 -2.82
N ASN A 74 5.34 -13.52 -2.90
CA ASN A 74 4.90 -12.20 -3.32
C ASN A 74 4.45 -11.32 -2.16
N ILE A 75 4.03 -11.91 -1.04
CA ILE A 75 3.59 -11.15 0.12
C ILE A 75 3.80 -11.90 1.43
N PHE A 76 4.49 -11.26 2.36
CA PHE A 76 4.78 -11.81 3.67
C PHE A 76 5.16 -10.68 4.64
N VAL A 77 5.02 -10.94 5.93
CA VAL A 77 5.54 -10.11 7.00
C VAL A 77 6.87 -10.71 7.45
N LYS A 78 7.90 -9.87 7.57
CA LYS A 78 9.20 -10.26 8.08
C LYS A 78 9.96 -9.04 8.61
N ASP A 79 10.70 -9.22 9.69
CA ASP A 79 11.60 -8.19 10.25
C ASP A 79 10.87 -6.87 10.57
N GLY A 80 9.62 -6.98 11.06
CA GLY A 80 8.77 -5.84 11.42
C GLY A 80 8.15 -5.09 10.23
N MET A 81 8.11 -5.70 9.04
CA MET A 81 7.60 -5.05 7.83
C MET A 81 6.75 -6.00 7.00
N LEU A 82 5.76 -5.44 6.31
CA LEU A 82 5.11 -6.09 5.18
C LEU A 82 5.97 -5.92 3.93
N HIS A 83 6.31 -7.05 3.30
CA HIS A 83 6.94 -7.11 1.99
C HIS A 83 5.88 -7.42 0.94
N ILE A 84 5.76 -6.58 -0.09
CA ILE A 84 5.03 -6.89 -1.32
C ILE A 84 6.04 -6.94 -2.47
N VAL A 85 6.20 -8.12 -3.08
CA VAL A 85 7.28 -8.42 -4.02
C VAL A 85 6.72 -8.75 -5.40
N ALA A 86 7.07 -7.92 -6.38
CA ALA A 86 6.86 -8.22 -7.79
C ALA A 86 8.00 -9.11 -8.30
N ARG A 87 7.67 -10.17 -9.06
CA ARG A 87 8.64 -11.18 -9.51
C ARG A 87 8.42 -11.56 -10.96
N LEU A 88 9.50 -11.91 -11.65
CA LEU A 88 9.43 -12.63 -12.91
C LEU A 88 9.32 -14.13 -12.62
N GLU A 89 8.34 -14.78 -13.24
CA GLU A 89 8.15 -16.22 -13.14
C GLU A 89 9.29 -16.95 -13.87
N LYS A 90 9.96 -17.86 -13.15
CA LYS A 90 11.06 -18.67 -13.71
C LYS A 90 10.57 -19.67 -14.75
N GLU A 91 9.33 -20.13 -14.59
CA GLU A 91 8.67 -21.09 -15.46
C GLU A 91 7.37 -20.51 -16.00
N LYS A 92 6.95 -20.97 -17.19
CA LYS A 92 5.70 -20.54 -17.80
C LYS A 92 4.51 -21.07 -17.00
N LYS A 93 3.95 -20.25 -16.11
CA LYS A 93 2.71 -20.56 -15.41
C LYS A 93 1.52 -20.32 -16.35
N PRO A 94 0.61 -21.28 -16.58
CA PRO A 94 -0.55 -21.06 -17.44
C PRO A 94 -1.50 -20.03 -16.81
N ASN A 95 -2.07 -19.14 -17.62
CA ASN A 95 -3.18 -18.30 -17.19
C ASN A 95 -4.47 -19.16 -17.17
N PRO A 96 -5.10 -19.39 -16.01
CA PRO A 96 -6.29 -20.23 -15.92
C PRO A 96 -7.52 -19.63 -16.64
N ASN A 97 -7.49 -18.33 -16.94
CA ASN A 97 -8.55 -17.64 -17.67
C ASN A 97 -8.24 -17.51 -19.18
N TYR A 98 -7.17 -18.13 -19.68
CA TYR A 98 -6.78 -18.01 -21.08
C TYR A 98 -7.87 -18.55 -22.01
N ARG A 99 -8.20 -17.76 -23.03
CA ARG A 99 -9.12 -18.14 -24.11
C ARG A 99 -8.50 -17.76 -25.45
N GLU A 100 -8.27 -18.77 -26.29
CA GLU A 100 -7.74 -18.56 -27.64
C GLU A 100 -8.66 -17.63 -28.44
N GLY A 101 -8.09 -16.61 -29.09
CA GLY A 101 -8.83 -15.61 -29.85
C GLY A 101 -9.59 -14.56 -29.03
N SER A 102 -9.53 -14.57 -27.69
CA SER A 102 -10.18 -13.53 -26.88
C SER A 102 -9.51 -12.17 -27.08
N GLU A 103 -10.31 -11.11 -27.21
CA GLU A 103 -9.82 -9.71 -27.22
C GLU A 103 -9.69 -9.15 -25.79
N ASN A 104 -10.24 -9.84 -24.78
CA ASN A 104 -10.11 -9.44 -23.39
C ASN A 104 -8.65 -9.62 -22.94
N TRP A 105 -8.00 -8.52 -22.56
CA TRP A 105 -6.59 -8.51 -22.16
C TRP A 105 -6.27 -9.43 -20.97
N LYS A 106 -7.26 -9.77 -20.14
CA LYS A 106 -7.11 -10.72 -19.02
C LYS A 106 -7.05 -12.18 -19.48
N GLU A 107 -7.52 -12.46 -20.67
CA GLU A 107 -7.77 -13.81 -21.20
C GLU A 107 -6.96 -14.10 -22.46
N ASN A 108 -6.39 -13.07 -23.09
CA ASN A 108 -5.61 -13.22 -24.31
C ASN A 108 -4.13 -13.56 -24.06
N ARG A 109 -3.71 -13.59 -22.80
CA ARG A 109 -2.35 -13.95 -22.36
C ARG A 109 -2.32 -15.42 -21.98
N ARG A 110 -1.56 -16.24 -22.71
CA ARG A 110 -1.46 -17.69 -22.44
C ARG A 110 -0.76 -18.02 -21.13
N PHE A 111 0.18 -17.18 -20.71
CA PHE A 111 1.02 -17.41 -19.55
C PHE A 111 1.00 -16.21 -18.59
N ILE A 112 1.18 -16.52 -17.32
CA ILE A 112 1.51 -15.58 -16.25
C ILE A 112 3.04 -15.46 -16.24
N GLU A 113 3.55 -14.28 -16.56
CA GLU A 113 4.99 -14.01 -16.60
C GLU A 113 5.47 -13.21 -15.40
N ILE A 114 4.63 -12.34 -14.86
CA ILE A 114 4.94 -11.50 -13.70
C ILE A 114 3.91 -11.78 -12.62
N THR A 115 4.35 -11.94 -11.39
CA THR A 115 3.49 -12.06 -10.21
C THR A 115 3.74 -10.92 -9.23
N SER A 116 2.71 -10.56 -8.49
CA SER A 116 2.79 -9.61 -7.38
C SER A 116 1.65 -9.91 -6.39
N ALA A 117 1.42 -9.03 -5.44
CA ALA A 117 0.36 -9.17 -4.44
C ALA A 117 -0.28 -7.82 -4.08
N GLY A 118 -1.44 -7.93 -3.46
CA GLY A 118 -2.15 -6.82 -2.86
C GLY A 118 -3.03 -7.33 -1.71
N ILE A 119 -3.34 -6.44 -0.77
CA ILE A 119 -4.20 -6.71 0.39
C ILE A 119 -5.25 -5.62 0.53
N VAL A 120 -6.40 -6.02 1.08
CA VAL A 120 -7.57 -5.17 1.28
C VAL A 120 -8.14 -5.39 2.69
N SER A 121 -8.55 -4.32 3.36
CA SER A 121 -9.17 -4.36 4.69
C SER A 121 -10.70 -4.46 4.64
N ASN A 122 -11.25 -4.68 3.45
CA ASN A 122 -12.69 -4.78 3.20
C ASN A 122 -13.41 -5.76 4.16
N GLY A 123 -14.38 -5.27 4.93
CA GLY A 123 -15.09 -6.06 5.94
C GLY A 123 -14.26 -6.42 7.18
N ARG A 124 -13.16 -5.70 7.44
CA ARG A 124 -12.26 -5.86 8.60
C ARG A 124 -12.00 -4.52 9.28
N ALA A 125 -11.56 -3.55 8.50
CA ALA A 125 -11.29 -2.19 8.96
C ALA A 125 -11.79 -1.20 7.90
N GLU A 126 -12.65 -0.28 8.32
CA GLU A 126 -13.28 0.73 7.48
C GLU A 126 -13.32 2.05 8.27
N PHE A 127 -12.88 3.14 7.64
CA PHE A 127 -12.71 4.43 8.32
C PHE A 127 -13.45 5.52 7.58
N LYS A 128 -14.09 6.41 8.32
CA LYS A 128 -14.59 7.68 7.81
C LYS A 128 -13.90 8.79 8.55
N TYR A 129 -13.19 9.64 7.80
CA TYR A 129 -12.35 10.70 8.34
C TYR A 129 -11.22 10.17 9.21
N GLY A 130 -10.18 10.99 9.36
CA GLY A 130 -9.00 10.61 10.12
C GLY A 130 -7.71 11.09 9.47
N ARG A 131 -6.61 10.94 10.20
CA ARG A 131 -5.28 10.88 9.60
C ARG A 131 -4.99 9.42 9.27
N ILE A 132 -4.92 9.09 8.00
CA ILE A 132 -4.57 7.75 7.52
C ILE A 132 -3.14 7.85 7.00
N VAL A 133 -2.21 7.12 7.62
CA VAL A 133 -0.79 7.21 7.30
C VAL A 133 -0.16 5.84 7.16
N MET A 134 0.73 5.72 6.19
CA MET A 134 1.56 4.55 5.96
C MET A 134 3.02 5.00 5.94
N ARG A 135 3.89 4.27 6.64
CA ARG A 135 5.34 4.43 6.51
C ARG A 135 5.86 3.34 5.59
N ALA A 136 6.44 3.73 4.45
CA ALA A 136 6.87 2.77 3.45
C ALA A 136 8.11 3.25 2.68
N ARG A 137 8.79 2.32 2.01
CA ARG A 137 9.84 2.59 1.03
C ARG A 137 9.39 2.07 -0.33
N MET A 138 9.40 2.95 -1.34
CA MET A 138 8.96 2.60 -2.69
C MET A 138 10.04 1.75 -3.41
N PRO A 139 9.64 0.81 -4.28
CA PRO A 139 10.58 0.05 -5.09
C PRO A 139 11.19 0.88 -6.23
N LYS A 140 12.39 0.50 -6.66
CA LYS A 140 13.09 1.07 -7.82
C LYS A 140 12.83 0.22 -9.07
N GLY A 141 12.54 0.87 -10.20
CA GLY A 141 12.41 0.20 -11.50
C GLY A 141 11.33 0.79 -12.37
N ALA A 142 11.62 0.91 -13.68
CA ALA A 142 10.63 1.39 -14.64
C ALA A 142 9.45 0.42 -14.73
N GLY A 143 8.22 0.95 -14.71
CA GLY A 143 7.00 0.16 -14.79
C GLY A 143 6.45 -0.29 -13.43
N LEU A 144 7.17 -0.08 -12.32
CA LEU A 144 6.62 -0.41 -11.01
C LEU A 144 5.61 0.66 -10.57
N TRP A 145 4.48 0.20 -10.04
CA TRP A 145 3.37 1.04 -9.63
C TRP A 145 2.80 0.57 -8.27
N PRO A 146 3.51 0.81 -7.16
CA PRO A 146 2.95 0.64 -5.82
C PRO A 146 1.83 1.66 -5.56
N ALA A 147 0.82 1.22 -4.82
CA ALA A 147 -0.28 2.07 -4.39
C ALA A 147 -0.65 1.82 -2.93
N PHE A 148 -1.03 2.91 -2.25
CA PHE A 148 -1.78 2.91 -0.99
C PHE A 148 -3.01 3.78 -1.21
N TRP A 149 -4.18 3.19 -1.08
CA TRP A 149 -5.41 3.79 -1.58
C TRP A 149 -6.61 3.22 -0.85
N THR A 150 -7.79 3.78 -1.12
CA THR A 150 -9.02 3.42 -0.42
C THR A 150 -10.20 3.37 -1.37
N ILE A 151 -11.19 2.55 -1.05
CA ILE A 151 -12.47 2.49 -1.77
C ILE A 151 -13.62 2.60 -0.76
N GLY A 152 -14.69 3.31 -1.13
CA GLY A 152 -15.87 3.45 -0.28
C GLY A 152 -16.53 2.10 0.01
N ALA A 153 -16.92 1.93 1.27
CA ALA A 153 -17.45 0.70 1.83
C ALA A 153 -18.98 0.63 1.84
N ASP A 154 -19.67 1.67 1.36
CA ASP A 154 -21.13 1.75 1.27
C ASP A 154 -21.68 0.49 0.57
N PRO A 155 -22.44 -0.38 1.28
CA PRO A 155 -22.91 -1.66 0.75
C PRO A 155 -23.82 -1.50 -0.47
N GLU A 156 -24.55 -0.39 -0.61
CA GLU A 156 -25.41 -0.14 -1.76
C GLU A 156 -24.60 0.19 -3.03
N LYS A 157 -23.38 0.70 -2.84
CA LYS A 157 -22.48 1.17 -3.91
C LYS A 157 -21.23 0.33 -4.09
N ARG A 158 -20.95 -0.63 -3.20
CA ARG A 158 -19.68 -1.40 -3.03
C ARG A 158 -19.11 -2.09 -4.28
N ARG A 159 -19.81 -2.07 -5.41
CA ARG A 159 -19.39 -2.64 -6.70
C ARG A 159 -19.56 -1.71 -7.90
N ASN A 160 -19.92 -0.45 -7.68
CA ASN A 160 -20.20 0.52 -8.73
C ASN A 160 -19.09 1.57 -8.76
N TRP A 161 -17.88 1.19 -9.15
CA TRP A 161 -16.86 2.19 -9.44
C TRP A 161 -17.30 3.04 -10.64
N PRO A 162 -17.21 4.38 -10.60
CA PRO A 162 -16.56 5.22 -9.58
C PRO A 162 -17.52 5.80 -8.51
N ASP A 163 -18.79 5.41 -8.47
CA ASP A 163 -19.81 5.95 -7.54
C ASP A 163 -19.50 5.63 -6.06
N ASN A 164 -18.78 4.56 -5.78
CA ASN A 164 -18.31 4.25 -4.43
C ASN A 164 -17.09 5.07 -3.98
N GLY A 165 -16.48 5.87 -4.85
CA GLY A 165 -15.36 6.74 -4.49
C GLY A 165 -14.04 6.00 -4.29
N GLU A 166 -12.97 6.65 -4.72
CA GLU A 166 -11.58 6.20 -4.57
C GLU A 166 -10.72 7.34 -4.04
N ILE A 167 -9.90 7.06 -3.02
CA ILE A 167 -8.86 7.98 -2.55
C ILE A 167 -7.52 7.30 -2.76
N ASP A 168 -6.77 7.74 -3.76
CA ASP A 168 -5.41 7.31 -4.00
C ASP A 168 -4.46 8.14 -3.16
N ILE A 169 -4.17 7.67 -1.94
CA ILE A 169 -3.27 8.35 -1.01
C ILE A 169 -1.88 8.47 -1.64
N VAL A 170 -1.42 7.39 -2.27
CA VAL A 170 -0.22 7.35 -3.10
C VAL A 170 -0.43 6.44 -4.29
N GLU A 171 -0.11 6.99 -5.47
CA GLU A 171 0.32 6.24 -6.64
C GLU A 171 1.72 6.70 -7.00
N TYR A 172 2.72 5.82 -6.82
CA TYR A 172 4.08 6.08 -7.29
C TYR A 172 4.31 5.32 -8.59
N VAL A 173 4.96 5.96 -9.56
CA VAL A 173 5.35 5.34 -10.82
C VAL A 173 6.86 5.42 -10.97
N GLY A 174 7.49 4.24 -10.89
CA GLY A 174 8.90 4.07 -11.19
C GLY A 174 9.18 4.25 -12.67
N ARG A 175 10.25 4.99 -12.98
CA ARG A 175 10.68 5.29 -14.35
C ARG A 175 12.17 5.00 -14.53
N ASN A 176 12.62 4.96 -15.77
CA ASN A 176 14.04 4.75 -16.07
C ASN A 176 14.86 6.00 -15.67
N PRO A 177 16.19 5.91 -15.49
CA PRO A 177 16.99 7.07 -15.06
C PRO A 177 16.94 8.32 -15.96
N HIS A 178 16.49 8.18 -17.22
CA HIS A 178 16.33 9.31 -18.16
C HIS A 178 14.95 9.98 -18.05
N GLU A 179 13.97 9.32 -17.44
CA GLU A 179 12.65 9.85 -17.10
C GLU A 179 12.49 9.83 -15.58
N LYS A 180 12.40 11.00 -14.94
CA LYS A 180 12.23 11.03 -13.48
C LYS A 180 10.96 10.30 -13.06
N SER A 181 11.07 9.39 -12.07
CA SER A 181 9.92 8.84 -11.34
C SER A 181 9.03 9.96 -10.81
N TRP A 182 7.77 9.63 -10.56
CA TRP A 182 6.81 10.59 -10.04
C TRP A 182 5.78 9.91 -9.15
N MET A 183 5.14 10.71 -8.30
CA MET A 183 4.07 10.29 -7.42
C MET A 183 2.91 11.27 -7.52
N GLN A 184 1.69 10.78 -7.35
CA GLN A 184 0.51 11.62 -7.19
C GLN A 184 -0.41 11.09 -6.08
N GLY A 185 -1.27 11.99 -5.60
CA GLY A 185 -2.52 11.61 -4.96
C GLY A 185 -3.70 11.95 -5.87
N ALA A 186 -4.79 11.20 -5.75
CA ALA A 186 -5.98 11.38 -6.57
C ALA A 186 -7.28 11.06 -5.84
N LEU A 187 -8.37 11.65 -6.33
CA LEU A 187 -9.74 11.28 -6.02
C LEU A 187 -10.45 10.87 -7.31
N HIS A 188 -11.22 9.78 -7.26
CA HIS A 188 -12.12 9.36 -8.33
C HIS A 188 -13.53 9.23 -7.78
N TRP A 189 -14.52 9.79 -8.49
CA TRP A 189 -15.91 9.71 -8.08
C TRP A 189 -16.87 9.81 -9.27
N GLN A 190 -18.14 9.53 -9.01
CA GLN A 190 -19.23 9.83 -9.93
C GLN A 190 -19.91 11.14 -9.51
N SER A 191 -20.15 12.06 -10.44
CA SER A 191 -20.96 13.26 -10.17
C SER A 191 -22.45 12.91 -10.03
N PRO A 192 -23.29 13.78 -9.43
CA PRO A 192 -24.73 13.54 -9.30
C PRO A 192 -25.43 13.20 -10.62
N GLU A 193 -24.91 13.67 -11.75
CA GLU A 193 -25.44 13.39 -13.10
C GLU A 193 -24.93 12.07 -13.70
N GLY A 194 -24.27 11.22 -12.90
CA GLY A 194 -23.77 9.91 -13.34
C GLY A 194 -22.46 9.95 -14.13
N LYS A 195 -21.71 11.06 -14.10
CA LYS A 195 -20.48 11.22 -14.89
C LYS A 195 -19.24 10.94 -14.06
N TYR A 196 -18.27 10.24 -14.63
CA TYR A 196 -16.94 10.11 -14.03
C TYR A 196 -16.28 11.48 -13.83
N ARG A 197 -15.65 11.63 -12.67
CA ARG A 197 -14.86 12.78 -12.25
C ARG A 197 -13.59 12.31 -11.57
N GLN A 198 -12.54 13.10 -11.73
CA GLN A 198 -11.28 12.90 -11.03
C GLN A 198 -10.64 14.23 -10.69
N LYS A 199 -9.83 14.23 -9.64
CA LYS A 199 -8.94 15.33 -9.28
C LYS A 199 -7.65 14.74 -8.73
N ASN A 200 -6.52 15.11 -9.31
CA ASN A 200 -5.20 14.65 -8.88
C ASN A 200 -4.23 15.81 -8.70
N GLY A 201 -3.11 15.51 -8.05
CA GLY A 201 -1.98 16.42 -7.86
C GLY A 201 -0.68 15.64 -7.75
N LYS A 202 0.35 16.10 -8.46
CA LYS A 202 1.68 15.48 -8.39
C LYS A 202 2.46 16.03 -7.21
N TYR A 203 3.23 15.17 -6.55
CA TYR A 203 4.21 15.60 -5.57
C TYR A 203 5.42 16.22 -6.28
N ALA A 204 5.50 17.55 -6.21
CA ALA A 204 6.48 18.33 -6.97
C ALA A 204 7.89 18.32 -6.38
N ASP A 205 8.02 18.10 -5.06
CA ASP A 205 9.29 18.22 -4.33
C ASP A 205 10.28 17.08 -4.64
N ARG A 206 9.83 16.01 -5.31
CA ARG A 206 10.61 14.86 -5.83
C ARG A 206 11.89 14.50 -5.02
N PRO A 207 11.83 14.30 -3.69
CA PRO A 207 12.87 13.54 -3.02
C PRO A 207 12.91 12.12 -3.62
N GLU A 208 14.07 11.47 -3.56
CA GLU A 208 14.18 10.08 -4.00
C GLU A 208 13.44 9.17 -3.02
N LEU A 209 12.16 8.89 -3.32
CA LEU A 209 11.23 8.12 -2.49
C LEU A 209 11.61 6.63 -2.34
N THR A 210 12.67 6.20 -3.01
CA THR A 210 13.12 4.81 -3.02
C THR A 210 14.40 4.57 -2.19
N ASP A 211 15.06 5.64 -1.73
CA ASP A 211 16.29 5.56 -0.92
C ASP A 211 16.02 5.34 0.57
N GLY A 212 14.79 5.58 1.03
CA GLY A 212 14.43 5.46 2.44
C GLY A 212 12.93 5.33 2.68
N PHE A 213 12.56 5.22 3.95
CA PHE A 213 11.16 5.21 4.37
C PHE A 213 10.64 6.64 4.49
N HIS A 214 9.43 6.84 3.97
CA HIS A 214 8.70 8.09 4.06
C HIS A 214 7.31 7.86 4.64
N LEU A 215 6.73 8.93 5.19
CA LEU A 215 5.34 8.94 5.60
C LEU A 215 4.48 9.37 4.42
N TYR A 216 3.50 8.56 4.09
CA TYR A 216 2.52 8.85 3.06
C TYR A 216 1.13 8.83 3.69
N GLY A 217 0.35 9.88 3.50
CA GLY A 217 -0.95 9.92 4.16
C GLY A 217 -1.89 11.00 3.70
N ILE A 218 -3.07 10.97 4.32
CA ILE A 218 -4.09 12.00 4.20
C ILE A 218 -4.55 12.47 5.58
N ASP A 219 -4.87 13.75 5.69
CA ASP A 219 -5.79 14.28 6.69
C ASP A 219 -7.16 14.46 6.02
N TRP A 220 -8.09 13.58 6.36
CA TRP A 220 -9.43 13.55 5.80
C TRP A 220 -10.45 13.99 6.84
N ASN A 221 -11.23 15.01 6.51
CA ASN A 221 -12.38 15.44 7.30
C ASN A 221 -13.59 15.69 6.39
N ARG A 222 -14.67 16.25 6.95
CA ARG A 222 -15.93 16.47 6.24
C ARG A 222 -15.83 17.46 5.07
N ASP A 223 -14.87 18.37 5.14
CA ASP A 223 -14.77 19.53 4.25
C ASP A 223 -13.67 19.35 3.20
N LYS A 224 -12.59 18.64 3.53
CA LYS A 224 -11.46 18.42 2.62
C LYS A 224 -10.65 17.14 2.92
N ILE A 225 -9.81 16.80 1.94
CA ILE A 225 -8.73 15.81 2.05
C ILE A 225 -7.41 16.50 1.72
N ASP A 226 -6.50 16.56 2.69
CA ASP A 226 -5.12 17.02 2.50
C ASP A 226 -4.21 15.80 2.37
N PHE A 227 -3.53 15.65 1.23
CA PHE A 227 -2.54 14.60 0.98
C PHE A 227 -1.15 15.11 1.32
N PHE A 228 -0.35 14.30 2.00
CA PHE A 228 0.98 14.68 2.45
C PHE A 228 2.03 13.59 2.23
N VAL A 229 3.28 14.05 2.14
CA VAL A 229 4.50 13.23 2.29
C VAL A 229 5.37 13.85 3.37
N ASP A 230 5.83 13.07 4.34
CA ASP A 230 6.65 13.54 5.47
C ASP A 230 6.08 14.82 6.11
N ASP A 231 4.78 14.77 6.40
CA ASP A 231 3.98 15.86 6.98
C ASP A 231 3.89 17.15 6.12
N ARG A 232 4.36 17.13 4.87
CA ARG A 232 4.21 18.22 3.91
C ARG A 232 3.04 17.97 2.98
N VAL A 233 2.01 18.80 3.11
CA VAL A 233 0.84 18.76 2.23
C VAL A 233 1.23 19.18 0.81
N PHE A 234 0.90 18.35 -0.18
CA PHE A 234 1.16 18.62 -1.60
C PHE A 234 -0.10 18.74 -2.45
N LEU A 235 -1.24 18.29 -1.94
CA LEU A 235 -2.54 18.35 -2.59
C LEU A 235 -3.62 18.51 -1.53
N SER A 236 -4.47 19.51 -1.70
CA SER A 236 -5.66 19.74 -0.86
C SER A 236 -6.89 19.75 -1.75
N ILE A 237 -7.86 18.90 -1.47
CA ILE A 237 -9.10 18.80 -2.24
C ILE A 237 -10.32 19.09 -1.34
N PRO A 238 -11.06 20.19 -1.58
CA PRO A 238 -12.36 20.41 -0.96
C PRO A 238 -13.36 19.34 -1.40
N ILE A 239 -13.98 18.64 -0.45
CA ILE A 239 -14.91 17.53 -0.72
C ILE A 239 -16.25 18.04 -1.27
N GLU A 240 -16.64 19.28 -0.99
CA GLU A 240 -17.87 19.87 -1.52
C GLU A 240 -17.94 19.88 -3.06
N GLN A 241 -16.79 19.94 -3.74
CA GLN A 241 -16.73 19.86 -5.20
C GLN A 241 -17.04 18.45 -5.74
N CYS A 242 -17.00 17.44 -4.86
CA CYS A 242 -17.23 16.03 -5.21
C CYS A 242 -18.71 15.64 -5.14
N GLY A 243 -19.56 16.50 -4.57
CA GLY A 243 -21.01 16.30 -4.53
C GLY A 243 -21.65 16.81 -3.24
N SER A 244 -22.99 16.77 -3.20
CA SER A 244 -23.79 17.28 -2.07
C SER A 244 -23.66 16.40 -0.82
N GLU A 245 -24.20 16.84 0.32
CA GLU A 245 -24.19 16.04 1.55
C GLU A 245 -24.74 14.61 1.36
N ALA A 246 -25.87 14.49 0.68
CA ALA A 246 -26.53 13.21 0.43
C ALA A 246 -25.85 12.40 -0.69
N TYR A 247 -24.99 13.03 -1.50
CA TYR A 247 -24.35 12.39 -2.64
C TYR A 247 -22.87 12.77 -2.67
N ASN A 248 -22.09 12.21 -1.74
CA ASN A 248 -20.65 12.40 -1.71
C ASN A 248 -19.94 11.12 -1.27
N ALA A 249 -19.22 10.51 -2.19
CA ALA A 249 -18.51 9.27 -1.95
C ALA A 249 -17.41 9.40 -0.88
N PHE A 250 -16.97 10.61 -0.54
CA PHE A 250 -15.95 10.88 0.49
C PHE A 250 -16.55 11.31 1.84
N ARG A 251 -17.85 11.07 2.05
CA ARG A 251 -18.55 11.25 3.33
C ARG A 251 -19.10 9.93 3.89
N VAL A 252 -18.64 8.80 3.36
CA VAL A 252 -18.94 7.44 3.83
C VAL A 252 -17.65 6.75 4.31
N PRO A 253 -17.72 5.63 5.04
CA PRO A 253 -16.53 4.84 5.39
C PRO A 253 -15.84 4.28 4.14
N HIS A 254 -14.51 4.19 4.18
CA HIS A 254 -13.67 3.57 3.16
C HIS A 254 -12.84 2.44 3.77
N PHE A 255 -12.59 1.38 3.00
CA PHE A 255 -11.58 0.37 3.34
C PHE A 255 -10.27 0.67 2.62
N LEU A 256 -9.16 0.25 3.23
CA LEU A 256 -7.79 0.41 2.75
C LEU A 256 -7.37 -0.71 1.80
N LEU A 257 -6.50 -0.36 0.84
CA LEU A 257 -5.85 -1.27 -0.10
C LEU A 257 -4.36 -0.92 -0.23
N LEU A 258 -3.51 -1.95 -0.27
CA LEU A 258 -2.09 -1.84 -0.58
C LEU A 258 -1.75 -2.85 -1.66
N ASN A 259 -1.07 -2.43 -2.72
CA ASN A 259 -0.63 -3.33 -3.78
C ASN A 259 0.63 -2.82 -4.48
N LEU A 260 1.30 -3.74 -5.18
CA LEU A 260 2.38 -3.42 -6.12
C LEU A 260 1.96 -3.85 -7.52
N ALA A 261 1.39 -2.93 -8.30
CA ALA A 261 1.14 -3.15 -9.71
C ALA A 261 2.43 -3.03 -10.53
N VAL A 262 2.44 -3.64 -11.71
CA VAL A 262 3.56 -3.68 -12.65
C VAL A 262 3.02 -3.41 -14.06
N GLY A 263 3.56 -2.40 -14.72
CA GLY A 263 3.15 -1.93 -16.03
C GLY A 263 1.77 -1.28 -16.03
N GLY A 264 0.95 -1.62 -17.01
CA GLY A 264 -0.39 -1.07 -17.15
C GLY A 264 -0.41 0.40 -17.60
N MET A 265 -1.59 1.01 -17.53
CA MET A 265 -1.84 2.34 -18.10
C MET A 265 -0.99 3.46 -17.48
N LEU A 266 -0.69 3.41 -16.18
CA LEU A 266 0.18 4.40 -15.52
C LEU A 266 1.63 3.96 -15.38
N GLY A 267 1.88 2.69 -15.02
CA GLY A 267 3.23 2.15 -14.90
C GLY A 267 3.99 2.17 -16.23
N GLY A 268 3.31 1.88 -17.34
CA GLY A 268 3.91 1.90 -18.67
C GLY A 268 4.84 0.72 -18.93
N LYS A 269 5.95 0.93 -19.64
CA LYS A 269 6.88 -0.13 -20.02
C LYS A 269 7.63 -0.66 -18.80
N VAL A 270 7.56 -1.97 -18.59
CA VAL A 270 8.26 -2.68 -17.51
C VAL A 270 9.72 -2.91 -17.86
N ASP A 271 10.62 -2.50 -16.97
CA ASP A 271 12.00 -3.00 -16.96
C ASP A 271 12.06 -4.31 -16.19
N ARG A 272 12.01 -5.43 -16.93
CA ARG A 272 12.04 -6.78 -16.34
C ARG A 272 13.34 -7.08 -15.61
N SER A 273 14.44 -6.35 -15.89
CA SER A 273 15.71 -6.54 -15.18
C SER A 273 15.70 -5.95 -13.77
N ALA A 274 14.74 -5.08 -13.46
CA ALA A 274 14.52 -4.55 -12.12
C ALA A 274 13.75 -5.53 -11.21
N LEU A 275 13.31 -6.69 -11.71
CA LEU A 275 12.60 -7.71 -10.92
C LEU A 275 13.59 -8.77 -10.37
N PRO A 276 13.43 -9.24 -9.12
CA PRO A 276 12.33 -8.91 -8.21
C PRO A 276 12.47 -7.51 -7.62
N ALA A 277 11.32 -6.86 -7.37
CA ALA A 277 11.26 -5.54 -6.76
C ALA A 277 10.35 -5.55 -5.53
N GLU A 278 10.78 -4.89 -4.45
CA GLU A 278 10.11 -4.94 -3.15
C GLU A 278 9.55 -3.59 -2.75
N TYR A 279 8.25 -3.56 -2.47
CA TYR A 279 7.56 -2.48 -1.79
C TYR A 279 7.47 -2.84 -0.30
N LEU A 280 8.17 -2.07 0.54
CA LEU A 280 8.29 -2.33 1.98
C LEU A 280 7.39 -1.38 2.75
N VAL A 281 6.56 -1.93 3.63
CA VAL A 281 5.66 -1.15 4.48
C VAL A 281 5.95 -1.49 5.93
N ASP A 282 6.36 -0.48 6.70
CA ASP A 282 6.68 -0.58 8.12
C ASP A 282 5.40 -0.60 8.96
N TYR A 283 4.47 0.33 8.71
CA TYR A 283 3.17 0.30 9.35
C TYR A 283 2.10 1.01 8.53
N VAL A 284 0.85 0.71 8.87
CA VAL A 284 -0.32 1.54 8.53
C VAL A 284 -1.01 1.92 9.82
N ARG A 285 -1.29 3.21 10.02
CA ARG A 285 -1.96 3.73 11.21
C ARG A 285 -3.10 4.67 10.83
N VAL A 286 -4.16 4.62 11.62
CA VAL A 286 -5.30 5.52 11.50
C VAL A 286 -5.54 6.23 12.82
N TYR A 287 -5.60 7.56 12.74
CA TYR A 287 -5.90 8.43 13.86
C TYR A 287 -7.21 9.15 13.61
N GLN A 288 -7.97 9.43 14.67
CA GLN A 288 -9.16 10.27 14.60
C GLN A 288 -9.08 11.35 15.68
N LYS A 289 -9.68 12.51 15.40
CA LYS A 289 -9.69 13.60 16.39
C LYS A 289 -10.51 13.18 17.61
N THR A 290 -9.99 13.45 18.80
CA THR A 290 -10.80 13.40 20.03
C THR A 290 -11.77 14.56 20.01
N GLU A 291 -13.06 14.29 20.18
CA GLU A 291 -14.06 15.32 20.47
C GLU A 291 -13.79 16.01 21.81
#